data_AF-A0A3N2RAH2-F1
#
_entry.id   AF-A0A3N2RAH2-F1
#
_cell.length_a   1.000
_cell.length_b   1.000
_cell.length_c   1.000
_cell.angle_alpha   90.00
_cell.angle_beta   90.00
_cell.angle_gamma   90.00
#
_symmetry.space_group_name_H-M   'P 1'
#
loop_
_entity.id
_entity.type
_entity.pdbx_description
1 polymer ?
#
loop_
_entity_poly.entity_id
_entity_poly.type
_entity_poly.pdbx_seq_one_letter_code
_entity_poly.pdbx_strand_id
1 'polypeptide(L)'
;MQGVHSALERRFPEKRLFIRSDTETRFIRLKSETQAVAWLGATLVVGWTIVATAVLLMDSIGAGSYRAQALRDQMIYEDRLNALSAERDARAEEALAAQQRFATTLDQVSVMQTELLEAETRAHELRTGIDVMQTKLMEMRRERDAARGEAVLLAARLEEGGTGLPGDDMTGMLDLVAAALSETAEARDTIAADAAEALELAAEAELELRLLRDKNDEIFRQLEEAMTISVEPLDRMFREAGLNPDTLLTAVRRGYSGTGGPLTPLSFSTRGAPDADAARANEILDGLDRINLYRIAAERAPFAMPVRDSFRYTSGFGMRWGRMHNGTDFAAPIGTPIYATADGVVIEAGWASGYGRLIKIQHEFGIETRYAHLNQIRVSVGERVSRGQRIGDMGNSGRSTGPHLHYEVRVGGRPVNPMIYIRAGQDVF
;
A
#
# COMPACT_ATOMS: atom_id res chain seq x y z
N MET A 1 100.26 -13.32 -0.91
CA MET A 1 99.60 -13.78 0.34
C MET A 1 100.13 -13.12 1.63
N GLN A 2 101.15 -12.23 1.60
CA GLN A 2 101.65 -11.58 2.83
C GLN A 2 100.79 -10.40 3.34
N GLY A 3 100.11 -9.66 2.46
CA GLY A 3 99.27 -8.52 2.87
C GLY A 3 98.06 -8.91 3.71
N VAL A 4 97.40 -10.02 3.38
CA VAL A 4 96.18 -10.49 4.08
C VAL A 4 96.51 -10.98 5.49
N HIS A 5 97.66 -11.65 5.67
CA HIS A 5 98.08 -12.18 6.97
C HIS A 5 98.44 -11.04 7.95
N SER A 6 99.16 -10.00 7.47
CA SER A 6 99.49 -8.83 8.29
C SER A 6 98.28 -7.99 8.73
N ALA A 7 97.24 -7.93 7.88
CA ALA A 7 95.99 -7.25 8.21
C ALA A 7 95.16 -8.05 9.24
N LEU A 8 95.20 -9.38 9.16
CA LEU A 8 94.53 -10.25 10.13
C LEU A 8 95.18 -10.18 11.52
N GLU A 9 96.51 -10.21 11.60
CA GLU A 9 97.23 -10.10 12.88
C GLU A 9 96.99 -8.76 13.60
N ARG A 10 96.80 -7.67 12.85
CA ARG A 10 96.45 -6.36 13.42
C ARG A 10 95.08 -6.34 14.10
N ARG A 11 94.10 -7.11 13.60
CA ARG A 11 92.73 -7.13 14.12
C ARG A 11 92.49 -8.28 15.11
N PHE A 12 93.15 -9.41 14.91
CA PHE A 12 93.08 -10.60 15.73
C PHE A 12 94.50 -11.06 16.08
N PRO A 13 95.17 -10.42 17.05
CA PRO A 13 96.50 -10.84 17.47
C PRO A 13 96.47 -12.27 18.03
N GLU A 14 97.56 -13.02 17.87
CA GLU A 14 97.65 -14.36 18.44
C GLU A 14 97.42 -14.32 19.96
N LYS A 15 96.48 -15.12 20.44
CA LYS A 15 96.18 -15.23 21.86
C LYS A 15 96.47 -16.66 22.33
N ARG A 16 97.04 -16.77 23.52
CA ARG A 16 97.28 -18.04 24.19
C ARG A 16 96.29 -18.15 25.33
N LEU A 17 95.34 -19.06 25.19
CA LEU A 17 94.38 -19.36 26.25
C LEU A 17 95.00 -20.44 27.13
N PHE A 18 95.23 -20.12 28.40
CA PHE A 18 95.72 -21.08 29.39
C PHE A 18 94.52 -21.62 30.15
N ILE A 19 94.24 -22.91 29.99
CA ILE A 19 93.18 -23.59 30.73
C ILE A 19 93.87 -24.37 31.84
N ARG A 20 93.57 -23.99 33.09
CA ARG A 20 94.10 -24.64 34.29
C ARG A 20 93.04 -25.59 34.83
N SER A 21 93.37 -26.87 34.87
CA SER A 21 92.66 -27.89 35.63
C SER A 21 93.43 -28.16 36.93
N ASP A 22 92.80 -28.76 37.94
CA ASP A 22 93.41 -29.04 39.25
C ASP A 22 94.69 -29.88 39.17
N THR A 23 94.95 -30.57 38.05
CA THR A 23 96.12 -31.44 37.86
C THR A 23 96.98 -31.13 36.63
N GLU A 24 96.58 -30.23 35.71
CA GLU A 24 97.38 -29.90 34.52
C GLU A 24 97.04 -28.49 33.97
N THR A 25 98.05 -27.78 33.43
CA THR A 25 97.83 -26.53 32.68
C THR A 25 98.10 -26.77 31.21
N ARG A 26 97.04 -26.78 30.39
CA ARG A 26 97.16 -26.88 28.93
C ARG A 26 96.99 -25.50 28.31
N PHE A 27 97.82 -25.18 27.32
CA PHE A 27 97.66 -23.94 26.56
C PHE A 27 97.21 -24.25 25.13
N ILE A 28 96.25 -23.47 24.65
CA ILE A 28 95.79 -23.53 23.26
C ILE A 28 96.26 -22.25 22.58
N ARG A 29 97.01 -22.39 21.48
CA ARG A 29 97.41 -21.25 20.64
C ARG A 29 96.28 -20.97 19.64
N LEU A 30 95.61 -19.84 19.80
CA LEU A 30 94.60 -19.37 18.87
C LEU A 30 95.29 -18.54 17.78
N LYS A 31 95.53 -19.16 16.63
CA LYS A 31 96.04 -18.48 15.44
C LYS A 31 95.06 -17.39 15.00
N SER A 32 95.54 -16.32 14.39
CA SER A 32 94.70 -15.22 13.91
C SER A 32 93.61 -15.69 12.94
N GLU A 33 93.90 -16.69 12.10
CA GLU A 33 92.95 -17.29 11.16
C GLU A 33 91.80 -18.01 11.87
N THR A 34 92.07 -18.77 12.94
CA THR A 34 91.01 -19.48 13.67
C THR A 34 90.14 -18.53 14.49
N GLN A 35 90.73 -17.45 15.02
CA GLN A 35 89.96 -16.38 15.69
C GLN A 35 89.04 -15.64 14.71
N ALA A 36 89.51 -15.36 13.50
CA ALA A 36 88.71 -14.70 12.46
C ALA A 36 87.52 -15.57 12.03
N VAL A 37 87.73 -16.87 11.79
CA VAL A 37 86.66 -17.82 11.44
C VAL A 37 85.65 -17.96 12.59
N ALA A 38 86.13 -18.06 13.83
CA ALA A 38 85.26 -18.13 15.01
C ALA A 38 84.41 -16.87 15.17
N TRP A 39 85.00 -15.68 14.95
CA TRP A 39 84.27 -14.41 15.01
C TRP A 39 83.23 -14.30 13.90
N LEU A 40 83.59 -14.66 12.66
CA LEU A 40 82.69 -14.66 11.51
C LEU A 40 81.50 -15.62 11.73
N GLY A 41 81.80 -16.83 12.22
CA GLY A 41 80.79 -17.82 12.59
C GLY A 41 79.85 -17.32 13.69
N ALA A 42 80.40 -16.71 14.75
CA ALA A 42 79.60 -16.13 15.83
C ALA A 42 78.70 -14.99 15.33
N THR A 43 79.22 -14.08 14.50
CA THR A 43 78.40 -13.01 13.90
C THR A 43 77.32 -13.55 12.98
N LEU A 44 77.59 -14.62 12.23
CA LEU A 44 76.60 -15.22 11.34
C LEU A 44 75.49 -15.91 12.14
N VAL A 45 75.84 -16.62 13.22
CA VAL A 45 74.85 -17.23 14.13
C VAL A 45 74.00 -16.18 14.81
N VAL A 46 74.60 -15.10 15.33
CA VAL A 46 73.86 -14.00 15.98
C VAL A 46 72.99 -13.26 14.96
N GLY A 47 73.50 -13.00 13.76
CA GLY A 47 72.71 -12.41 12.67
C GLY A 47 71.53 -13.30 12.29
N TRP A 48 71.76 -14.61 12.20
CA TRP A 48 70.72 -15.58 11.88
C TRP A 48 69.65 -15.68 12.99
N THR A 49 70.04 -15.68 14.26
CA THR A 49 69.06 -15.71 15.36
C THR A 49 68.21 -14.45 15.38
N ILE A 50 68.80 -13.26 15.14
CA ILE A 50 68.04 -12.01 15.04
C ILE A 50 67.01 -12.07 13.90
N VAL A 51 67.44 -12.52 12.71
CA VAL A 51 66.54 -12.66 11.55
C VAL A 51 65.44 -13.68 11.82
N ALA A 52 65.78 -14.85 12.38
CA ALA A 52 64.82 -15.90 12.71
C ALA A 52 63.80 -15.43 13.76
N THR A 53 64.24 -14.74 14.81
CA THR A 53 63.35 -14.16 15.83
C THR A 53 62.45 -13.08 15.24
N ALA A 54 62.96 -12.23 14.35
CA ALA A 54 62.17 -11.20 13.67
C ALA A 54 61.08 -11.82 12.78
N VAL A 55 61.41 -12.87 12.02
CA VAL A 55 60.45 -13.61 11.18
C VAL A 55 59.36 -14.25 12.05
N LEU A 56 59.73 -14.91 13.15
CA LEU A 56 58.77 -15.53 14.06
C LEU A 56 57.84 -14.49 14.72
N LEU A 57 58.37 -13.33 15.13
CA LEU A 57 57.57 -12.24 15.69
C LEU A 57 56.60 -11.67 14.65
N MET A 58 57.07 -11.44 13.42
CA MET A 58 56.23 -10.92 12.32
C MET A 58 55.08 -11.87 11.99
N ASP A 59 55.33 -13.18 12.00
CA ASP A 59 54.30 -14.19 11.75
C ASP A 59 53.32 -14.34 12.93
N SER A 60 53.81 -14.26 14.18
CA SER A 60 52.97 -14.33 15.39
C SER A 60 52.03 -13.14 15.58
N ILE A 61 52.42 -11.95 15.11
CA ILE A 61 51.63 -10.72 15.23
C ILE A 61 50.68 -10.56 14.02
N GLY A 62 51.11 -10.99 12.83
CA GLY A 62 50.35 -10.84 11.59
C GLY A 62 49.32 -11.94 11.34
N ALA A 63 49.68 -13.22 11.44
CA ALA A 63 48.84 -14.29 10.88
C ALA A 63 47.54 -14.56 11.69
N GLY A 64 47.56 -14.34 13.00
CA GLY A 64 46.40 -14.58 13.88
C GLY A 64 45.39 -13.42 13.92
N SER A 65 45.86 -12.18 13.85
CA SER A 65 45.03 -10.98 14.02
C SER A 65 44.18 -10.69 12.78
N TYR A 66 44.74 -10.78 11.57
CA TYR A 66 44.01 -10.51 10.32
C TYR A 66 42.95 -11.56 10.02
N ARG A 67 43.23 -12.85 10.24
CA ARG A 67 42.20 -13.91 10.07
C ARG A 67 41.08 -13.78 11.09
N ALA A 68 41.41 -13.53 12.35
CA ALA A 68 40.40 -13.33 13.39
C ALA A 68 39.59 -12.05 13.15
N GLN A 69 40.21 -10.98 12.62
CA GLN A 69 39.52 -9.75 12.26
C GLN A 69 38.63 -9.94 11.04
N ALA A 70 39.11 -10.61 9.99
CA ALA A 70 38.30 -10.94 8.82
C ALA A 70 37.08 -11.81 9.17
N LEU A 71 37.24 -12.78 10.08
CA LEU A 71 36.13 -13.60 10.57
C LEU A 71 35.11 -12.75 11.35
N ARG A 72 35.56 -11.83 12.21
CA ARG A 72 34.65 -10.90 12.92
C ARG A 72 33.93 -9.96 11.96
N ASP A 73 34.63 -9.40 10.99
CA ASP A 73 34.06 -8.52 9.97
C ASP A 73 33.04 -9.27 9.11
N GLN A 74 33.33 -10.54 8.78
CA GLN A 74 32.39 -11.43 8.10
C GLN A 74 31.15 -11.70 8.95
N MET A 75 31.30 -12.03 10.25
CA MET A 75 30.17 -12.25 11.15
C MET A 75 29.28 -11.00 11.27
N ILE A 76 29.89 -9.82 11.43
CA ILE A 76 29.14 -8.55 11.50
C ILE A 76 28.40 -8.29 10.18
N TYR A 77 29.02 -8.62 9.06
CA TYR A 77 28.39 -8.48 7.74
C TYR A 77 27.21 -9.44 7.57
N GLU A 78 27.37 -10.70 7.98
CA GLU A 78 26.31 -11.72 7.98
C GLU A 78 25.14 -11.31 8.89
N ASP A 79 25.41 -10.82 10.10
CA ASP A 79 24.38 -10.32 11.03
C ASP A 79 23.62 -9.13 10.44
N ARG A 80 24.31 -8.18 9.80
CA ARG A 80 23.66 -7.04 9.12
C ARG A 80 22.80 -7.49 7.95
N LEU A 81 23.27 -8.46 7.16
CA LEU A 81 22.48 -9.02 6.06
C LEU A 81 21.22 -9.71 6.58
N ASN A 82 21.34 -10.47 7.67
CA ASN A 82 20.20 -11.13 8.30
C ASN A 82 19.20 -10.11 8.85
N ALA A 83 19.67 -9.05 9.51
CA ALA A 83 18.82 -7.97 10.01
C ALA A 83 18.08 -7.24 8.87
N LEU A 84 18.78 -6.92 7.78
CA LEU A 84 18.16 -6.29 6.60
C LEU A 84 17.17 -7.21 5.90
N SER A 85 17.46 -8.52 5.81
CA SER A 85 16.51 -9.49 5.27
C SER A 85 15.26 -9.56 6.13
N ALA A 86 15.41 -9.63 7.46
CA ALA A 86 14.28 -9.66 8.38
C ALA A 86 13.42 -8.38 8.30
N GLU A 87 14.04 -7.20 8.18
CA GLU A 87 13.32 -5.94 7.99
C GLU A 87 12.57 -5.91 6.65
N ARG A 88 13.21 -6.35 5.56
CA ARG A 88 12.57 -6.47 4.25
C ARG A 88 11.37 -7.42 4.30
N ASP A 89 11.55 -8.58 4.92
CA ASP A 89 10.51 -9.62 4.99
C ASP A 89 9.32 -9.15 5.83
N ALA A 90 9.58 -8.49 6.97
CA ALA A 90 8.54 -7.86 7.78
C ALA A 90 7.77 -6.78 7.01
N ARG A 91 8.46 -5.91 6.26
CA ARG A 91 7.82 -4.89 5.41
C ARG A 91 7.01 -5.50 4.28
N ALA A 92 7.50 -6.58 3.67
CA ALA A 92 6.78 -7.29 2.62
C ALA A 92 5.50 -7.96 3.15
N GLU A 93 5.56 -8.56 4.35
CA GLU A 93 4.37 -9.10 5.02
C GLU A 93 3.37 -8.01 5.41
N GLU A 94 3.84 -6.87 5.93
CA GLU A 94 2.99 -5.73 6.30
C GLU A 94 2.26 -5.15 5.07
N ALA A 95 2.99 -4.94 3.98
CA ALA A 95 2.46 -4.50 2.69
C ALA A 95 1.39 -5.48 2.16
N LEU A 96 1.70 -6.78 2.14
CA LEU A 96 0.76 -7.81 1.67
C LEU A 96 -0.50 -7.89 2.56
N ALA A 97 -0.35 -7.76 3.87
CA ALA A 97 -1.47 -7.69 4.80
C ALA A 97 -2.29 -6.40 4.64
N ALA A 98 -1.66 -5.26 4.32
CA ALA A 98 -2.37 -4.02 3.99
C ALA A 98 -3.16 -4.17 2.69
N GLN A 99 -2.57 -4.76 1.65
CA GLN A 99 -3.23 -5.03 0.37
C GLN A 99 -4.43 -5.98 0.53
N GLN A 100 -4.30 -7.04 1.33
CA GLN A 100 -5.41 -7.97 1.62
C GLN A 100 -6.53 -7.32 2.41
N ARG A 101 -6.20 -6.50 3.42
CA ARG A 101 -7.19 -5.70 4.17
C ARG A 101 -7.95 -4.79 3.23
N PHE A 102 -7.24 -4.06 2.39
CA PHE A 102 -7.84 -3.16 1.40
C PHE A 102 -8.77 -3.89 0.43
N ALA A 103 -8.34 -5.03 -0.13
CA ALA A 103 -9.17 -5.83 -1.03
C ALA A 103 -10.45 -6.34 -0.33
N THR A 104 -10.33 -6.81 0.91
CA THR A 104 -11.47 -7.25 1.71
C THR A 104 -12.43 -6.10 2.02
N THR A 105 -11.89 -4.93 2.38
CA THR A 105 -12.71 -3.74 2.67
C THR A 105 -13.48 -3.30 1.43
N LEU A 106 -12.87 -3.33 0.24
CA LEU A 106 -13.58 -3.00 -1.00
C LEU A 106 -14.72 -3.97 -1.32
N ASP A 107 -14.50 -5.26 -1.11
CA ASP A 107 -15.55 -6.27 -1.28
C ASP A 107 -16.71 -6.05 -0.30
N GLN A 108 -16.39 -5.78 0.96
CA GLN A 108 -17.37 -5.43 1.99
C GLN A 108 -18.17 -4.18 1.63
N VAL A 109 -17.51 -3.12 1.14
CA VAL A 109 -18.19 -1.89 0.71
C VAL A 109 -19.15 -2.17 -0.46
N SER A 110 -18.76 -3.01 -1.42
CA SER A 110 -19.63 -3.40 -2.54
C SER A 110 -20.88 -4.18 -2.08
N VAL A 111 -20.73 -5.06 -1.09
CA VAL A 111 -21.86 -5.80 -0.51
C VAL A 111 -22.80 -4.84 0.23
N MET A 112 -22.25 -3.98 1.09
CA MET A 112 -23.00 -2.97 1.82
C MET A 112 -23.76 -2.01 0.89
N GLN A 113 -23.19 -1.67 -0.27
CA GLN A 113 -23.88 -0.87 -1.29
C GLN A 113 -25.13 -1.58 -1.83
N THR A 114 -25.04 -2.88 -2.09
CA THR A 114 -26.17 -3.66 -2.61
C THR A 114 -27.28 -3.75 -1.56
N GLU A 115 -26.91 -4.05 -0.31
CA GLU A 115 -27.86 -4.09 0.81
C GLU A 115 -28.55 -2.73 1.03
N LEU A 116 -27.81 -1.64 0.91
CA LEU A 116 -28.35 -0.29 1.05
C LEU A 116 -29.37 0.04 -0.05
N LEU A 117 -29.09 -0.31 -1.31
CA LEU A 117 -30.02 -0.09 -2.43
C LEU A 117 -31.32 -0.89 -2.27
N GLU A 118 -31.21 -2.14 -1.81
CA GLU A 118 -32.37 -2.98 -1.52
C GLU A 118 -33.19 -2.43 -0.34
N ALA A 119 -32.51 -2.00 0.73
CA ALA A 119 -33.16 -1.41 1.89
C ALA A 119 -33.89 -0.10 1.55
N GLU A 120 -33.30 0.76 0.71
CA GLU A 120 -33.93 2.00 0.27
C GLU A 120 -35.15 1.75 -0.61
N THR A 121 -35.06 0.76 -1.51
CA THR A 121 -36.21 0.32 -2.31
C THR A 121 -37.36 -0.12 -1.42
N ARG A 122 -37.07 -0.94 -0.40
CA ARG A 122 -38.08 -1.39 0.58
C ARG A 122 -38.65 -0.24 1.40
N ALA A 123 -37.82 0.71 1.83
CA ALA A 123 -38.27 1.89 2.55
C ALA A 123 -39.21 2.76 1.69
N HIS A 124 -38.96 2.86 0.39
CA HIS A 124 -39.83 3.55 -0.56
C HIS A 124 -41.19 2.85 -0.72
N GLU A 125 -41.19 1.53 -0.81
CA GLU A 125 -42.42 0.71 -0.89
C GLU A 125 -43.27 0.87 0.37
N LEU A 126 -42.67 0.77 1.56
CA LEU A 126 -43.35 0.95 2.85
C LEU A 126 -43.96 2.35 2.97
N ARG A 127 -43.20 3.39 2.60
CA ARG A 127 -43.68 4.78 2.63
C ARG A 127 -44.90 4.98 1.73
N THR A 128 -44.86 4.42 0.53
CA THR A 128 -45.99 4.46 -0.40
C THR A 128 -47.18 3.67 0.14
N GLY A 129 -46.95 2.52 0.77
CA GLY A 129 -47.97 1.72 1.44
C GLY A 129 -48.67 2.48 2.56
N ILE A 130 -47.92 3.17 3.41
CA ILE A 130 -48.45 4.02 4.49
C ILE A 130 -49.34 5.14 3.91
N ASP A 131 -48.89 5.83 2.86
CA ASP A 131 -49.68 6.89 2.20
C ASP A 131 -51.03 6.36 1.68
N VAL A 132 -51.03 5.17 1.07
CA VAL A 132 -52.26 4.52 0.58
C VAL A 132 -53.17 4.13 1.74
N MET A 133 -52.63 3.56 2.81
CA MET A 133 -53.40 3.17 4.00
C MET A 133 -54.01 4.38 4.71
N GLN A 134 -53.26 5.47 4.84
CA GLN A 134 -53.77 6.73 5.39
C GLN A 134 -54.91 7.30 4.53
N THR A 135 -54.77 7.24 3.21
CA THR A 135 -55.82 7.68 2.28
C THR A 135 -57.09 6.83 2.43
N LYS A 136 -56.94 5.50 2.48
CA LYS A 136 -58.04 4.55 2.69
C LYS A 136 -58.74 4.80 4.04
N LEU A 137 -57.99 5.05 5.10
CA LEU A 137 -58.53 5.36 6.43
C LEU A 137 -59.37 6.65 6.41
N MET A 138 -58.95 7.67 5.66
CA MET A 138 -59.70 8.93 5.51
C MET A 138 -61.01 8.72 4.75
N GLU A 139 -61.01 7.87 3.71
CA GLU A 139 -62.22 7.48 2.97
C GLU A 139 -63.20 6.73 3.88
N MET A 140 -62.74 5.68 4.57
CA MET A 140 -63.57 4.91 5.51
C MET A 140 -64.18 5.77 6.62
N ARG A 141 -63.42 6.75 7.14
CA ARG A 141 -63.95 7.71 8.13
C ARG A 141 -65.10 8.55 7.56
N ARG A 142 -64.98 9.01 6.31
CA ARG A 142 -66.03 9.79 5.64
C ARG A 142 -67.29 8.96 5.40
N GLU A 143 -67.13 7.73 4.92
CA GLU A 143 -68.24 6.80 4.69
C GLU A 143 -68.99 6.50 5.98
N ARG A 144 -68.26 6.20 7.07
CA ARG A 144 -68.83 6.02 8.40
C ARG A 144 -69.61 7.25 8.87
N ASP A 145 -69.07 8.45 8.69
CA ASP A 145 -69.70 9.70 9.12
C ASP A 145 -70.96 10.00 8.30
N ALA A 146 -70.97 9.68 7.00
CA ALA A 146 -72.14 9.76 6.13
C ALA A 146 -73.24 8.77 6.54
N ALA A 147 -72.89 7.49 6.75
CA ALA A 147 -73.83 6.46 7.21
C ALA A 147 -74.46 6.81 8.57
N ARG A 148 -73.68 7.38 9.50
CA ARG A 148 -74.21 7.93 10.77
C ARG A 148 -75.19 9.08 10.53
N GLY A 149 -74.90 9.99 9.60
CA GLY A 149 -75.78 11.08 9.23
C GLY A 149 -77.13 10.59 8.68
N GLU A 150 -77.11 9.58 7.80
CA GLU A 150 -78.33 8.95 7.28
C GLU A 150 -79.15 8.27 8.38
N ALA A 151 -78.51 7.54 9.28
CA ALA A 151 -79.18 6.90 10.42
C ALA A 151 -79.88 7.94 11.33
N VAL A 152 -79.24 9.09 11.59
CA VAL A 152 -79.84 10.19 12.37
C VAL A 152 -81.05 10.80 11.64
N LEU A 153 -80.96 11.01 10.33
CA LEU A 153 -82.07 11.52 9.52
C LEU A 153 -83.25 10.54 9.44
N LEU A 154 -82.96 9.24 9.41
CA LEU A 154 -83.98 8.19 9.41
C LEU A 154 -84.70 8.15 10.78
N ALA A 155 -83.95 8.24 11.87
CA ALA A 155 -84.50 8.32 13.23
C ALA A 155 -85.40 9.55 13.42
N ALA A 156 -84.98 10.72 12.92
CA ALA A 156 -85.80 11.93 12.97
C ALA A 156 -87.10 11.80 12.16
N ARG A 157 -87.06 11.18 10.97
CA ARG A 157 -88.27 10.90 10.16
C ARG A 157 -89.24 9.94 10.85
N LEU A 158 -88.74 8.99 11.63
CA LEU A 158 -89.55 8.06 12.40
C LEU A 158 -90.26 8.75 13.58
N GLU A 159 -89.60 9.71 14.25
CA GLU A 159 -90.23 10.55 15.28
C GLU A 159 -91.33 11.45 14.69
N GLU A 160 -91.13 11.98 13.47
CA GLU A 160 -92.11 12.84 12.78
C GLU A 160 -93.30 12.04 12.20
N GLY A 161 -93.09 10.80 11.75
CA GLY A 161 -94.12 9.93 11.16
C GLY A 161 -95.03 9.20 12.16
N GLY A 162 -94.78 9.36 13.48
CA GLY A 162 -95.50 8.67 14.56
C GLY A 162 -96.98 9.06 14.74
N THR A 163 -97.51 10.01 13.97
CA THR A 163 -98.90 10.45 14.05
C THR A 163 -99.72 10.03 12.82
N GLY A 164 -100.14 8.76 12.75
CA GLY A 164 -101.37 8.39 12.00
C GLY A 164 -101.30 7.31 10.90
N LEU A 165 -100.58 6.20 11.06
CA LEU A 165 -100.59 5.09 10.09
C LEU A 165 -101.39 3.85 10.57
N PRO A 166 -102.11 3.12 9.69
CA PRO A 166 -102.87 1.91 10.04
C PRO A 166 -101.96 0.76 10.49
N GLY A 167 -102.46 -0.10 11.39
CA GLY A 167 -101.65 -1.12 12.09
C GLY A 167 -100.96 -2.20 11.23
N ASP A 168 -101.34 -2.38 9.97
CA ASP A 168 -100.71 -3.35 9.05
C ASP A 168 -99.46 -2.75 8.36
N ASP A 169 -99.50 -1.46 8.00
CA ASP A 169 -98.36 -0.71 7.45
C ASP A 169 -97.27 -0.44 8.49
N MET A 170 -97.65 -0.34 9.77
CA MET A 170 -96.69 -0.13 10.85
C MET A 170 -95.75 -1.34 11.04
N THR A 171 -96.26 -2.55 10.83
CA THR A 171 -95.48 -3.79 10.99
C THR A 171 -94.47 -3.93 9.84
N GLY A 172 -94.88 -3.66 8.60
CA GLY A 172 -93.98 -3.68 7.43
C GLY A 172 -92.91 -2.58 7.47
N MET A 173 -93.24 -1.40 8.00
CA MET A 173 -92.26 -0.32 8.20
C MET A 173 -91.29 -0.62 9.34
N LEU A 174 -91.73 -1.27 10.42
CA LEU A 174 -90.85 -1.73 11.50
C LEU A 174 -89.88 -2.82 11.01
N ASP A 175 -90.32 -3.76 10.18
CA ASP A 175 -89.46 -4.77 9.57
C ASP A 175 -88.42 -4.14 8.62
N LEU A 176 -88.82 -3.15 7.82
CA LEU A 176 -87.91 -2.40 6.94
C LEU A 176 -86.83 -1.65 7.74
N VAL A 177 -87.23 -1.01 8.83
CA VAL A 177 -86.33 -0.26 9.72
C VAL A 177 -85.40 -1.21 10.47
N ALA A 178 -85.90 -2.36 10.95
CA ALA A 178 -85.09 -3.39 11.59
C ALA A 178 -84.05 -3.99 10.63
N ALA A 179 -84.44 -4.25 9.38
CA ALA A 179 -83.52 -4.72 8.34
C ALA A 179 -82.44 -3.67 8.01
N ALA A 180 -82.82 -2.41 7.82
CA ALA A 180 -81.89 -1.31 7.54
C ALA A 180 -80.93 -1.03 8.71
N LEU A 181 -81.41 -1.11 9.95
CA LEU A 181 -80.57 -0.97 11.15
C LEU A 181 -79.60 -2.15 11.31
N SER A 182 -80.04 -3.37 10.99
CA SER A 182 -79.18 -4.56 11.02
C SER A 182 -78.07 -4.47 9.98
N GLU A 183 -78.41 -4.09 8.74
CA GLU A 183 -77.45 -3.89 7.65
C GLU A 183 -76.46 -2.76 7.97
N THR A 184 -76.94 -1.65 8.55
CA THR A 184 -76.09 -0.54 8.98
C THR A 184 -75.18 -0.93 10.14
N ALA A 185 -75.65 -1.73 11.09
CA ALA A 185 -74.86 -2.22 12.22
C ALA A 185 -73.75 -3.17 11.76
N GLU A 186 -74.08 -4.09 10.84
CA GLU A 186 -73.11 -5.01 10.23
C GLU A 186 -72.05 -4.24 9.44
N ALA A 187 -72.46 -3.31 8.57
CA ALA A 187 -71.54 -2.44 7.83
C ALA A 187 -70.63 -1.61 8.75
N ARG A 188 -71.16 -1.08 9.86
CA ARG A 188 -70.38 -0.34 10.86
C ARG A 188 -69.32 -1.22 11.51
N ASP A 189 -69.68 -2.45 11.86
CA ASP A 189 -68.78 -3.37 12.55
C ASP A 189 -67.68 -3.87 11.61
N THR A 190 -68.00 -4.10 10.32
CA THR A 190 -66.98 -4.36 9.28
C THR A 190 -66.03 -3.18 9.12
N ILE A 191 -66.55 -1.95 8.96
CA ILE A 191 -65.70 -0.75 8.82
C ILE A 191 -64.83 -0.55 10.08
N ALA A 192 -65.34 -0.83 11.27
CA ALA A 192 -64.59 -0.72 12.51
C ALA A 192 -63.47 -1.78 12.60
N ALA A 193 -63.73 -3.01 12.14
CA ALA A 193 -62.73 -4.07 12.07
C ALA A 193 -61.63 -3.73 11.05
N ASP A 194 -62.01 -3.35 9.82
CA ASP A 194 -61.08 -2.99 8.75
C ASP A 194 -60.22 -1.78 9.13
N ALA A 195 -60.79 -0.80 9.82
CA ALA A 195 -60.05 0.37 10.31
C ALA A 195 -59.07 0.01 11.43
N ALA A 196 -59.41 -0.95 12.30
CA ALA A 196 -58.50 -1.42 13.35
C ALA A 196 -57.31 -2.19 12.74
N GLU A 197 -57.58 -3.06 11.77
CA GLU A 197 -56.55 -3.81 11.03
C GLU A 197 -55.61 -2.85 10.26
N ALA A 198 -56.16 -1.87 9.54
CA ALA A 198 -55.36 -0.88 8.82
C ALA A 198 -54.47 -0.04 9.74
N LEU A 199 -54.92 0.27 10.97
CA LEU A 199 -54.11 1.00 11.95
C LEU A 199 -52.97 0.15 12.51
N GLU A 200 -53.21 -1.13 12.74
CA GLU A 200 -52.18 -2.07 13.20
C GLU A 200 -51.09 -2.27 12.14
N LEU A 201 -51.49 -2.53 10.90
CA LEU A 201 -50.57 -2.65 9.76
C LEU A 201 -49.77 -1.36 9.52
N ALA A 202 -50.39 -0.18 9.72
CA ALA A 202 -49.68 1.10 9.58
C ALA A 202 -48.64 1.29 10.68
N ALA A 203 -48.96 0.91 11.92
CA ALA A 203 -48.02 0.98 13.04
C ALA A 203 -46.84 0.01 12.86
N GLU A 204 -47.09 -1.20 12.32
CA GLU A 204 -46.04 -2.16 11.98
C GLU A 204 -45.13 -1.63 10.87
N ALA A 205 -45.70 -1.13 9.77
CA ALA A 205 -44.94 -0.54 8.67
C ALA A 205 -44.11 0.68 9.11
N GLU A 206 -44.65 1.52 10.02
CA GLU A 206 -43.89 2.64 10.60
C GLU A 206 -42.71 2.16 11.45
N LEU A 207 -42.89 1.09 12.24
CA LEU A 207 -41.81 0.51 13.03
C LEU A 207 -40.73 -0.07 12.12
N GLU A 208 -41.12 -0.83 11.09
CA GLU A 208 -40.19 -1.39 10.11
C GLU A 208 -39.41 -0.27 9.40
N LEU A 209 -40.07 0.81 8.99
CA LEU A 209 -39.41 1.96 8.36
C LEU A 209 -38.38 2.62 9.29
N ARG A 210 -38.67 2.71 10.60
CA ARG A 210 -37.68 3.22 11.58
C ARG A 210 -36.49 2.29 11.71
N LEU A 211 -36.72 0.97 11.83
CA LEU A 211 -35.65 -0.02 11.94
C LEU A 211 -34.77 -0.05 10.68
N LEU A 212 -35.36 0.07 9.49
CA LEU A 212 -34.62 0.17 8.24
C LEU A 212 -33.76 1.45 8.18
N ARG A 213 -34.29 2.59 8.63
CA ARG A 213 -33.53 3.85 8.72
C ARG A 213 -32.33 3.72 9.67
N ASP A 214 -32.56 3.20 10.87
CA ASP A 214 -31.49 3.00 11.85
C ASP A 214 -30.40 2.04 11.30
N LYS A 215 -30.81 0.99 10.57
CA LYS A 215 -29.87 0.07 9.91
C LYS A 215 -29.09 0.76 8.78
N ASN A 216 -29.76 1.56 7.95
CA ASN A 216 -29.12 2.32 6.87
C ASN A 216 -28.11 3.31 7.45
N ASP A 217 -28.46 4.03 8.52
CA ASP A 217 -27.56 4.96 9.19
C ASP A 217 -26.28 4.28 9.70
N GLU A 218 -26.41 3.08 10.25
CA GLU A 218 -25.27 2.28 10.67
C GLU A 218 -24.40 1.82 9.50
N ILE A 219 -25.01 1.36 8.40
CA ILE A 219 -24.32 1.00 7.15
C ILE A 219 -23.53 2.20 6.63
N PHE A 220 -24.17 3.37 6.54
CA PHE A 220 -23.52 4.58 6.06
C PHE A 220 -22.31 4.98 6.93
N ARG A 221 -22.46 4.94 8.25
CA ARG A 221 -21.37 5.26 9.20
C ARG A 221 -20.17 4.33 9.01
N GLN A 222 -20.42 3.03 8.87
CA GLN A 222 -19.38 2.04 8.62
C GLN A 222 -18.70 2.25 7.26
N LEU A 223 -19.47 2.61 6.22
CA LEU A 223 -18.93 2.94 4.90
C LEU A 223 -18.07 4.20 4.93
N GLU A 224 -18.53 5.27 5.58
CA GLU A 224 -17.77 6.53 5.73
C GLU A 224 -16.43 6.30 6.45
N GLU A 225 -16.44 5.49 7.52
CA GLU A 225 -15.23 5.12 8.26
C GLU A 225 -14.28 4.28 7.39
N ALA A 226 -14.78 3.24 6.73
CA ALA A 226 -14.01 2.38 5.83
C ALA A 226 -13.39 3.15 4.65
N MET A 227 -14.15 4.10 4.10
CA MET A 227 -13.72 5.00 3.04
C MET A 227 -12.59 5.90 3.50
N THR A 228 -12.70 6.50 4.68
CA THR A 228 -11.66 7.35 5.26
C THR A 228 -10.36 6.57 5.47
N ILE A 229 -10.46 5.37 6.06
CA ILE A 229 -9.32 4.47 6.29
C ILE A 229 -8.62 4.09 4.98
N SER A 230 -9.38 3.94 3.89
CA SER A 230 -8.86 3.49 2.60
C SER A 230 -8.30 4.63 1.73
N VAL A 231 -8.90 5.83 1.79
CA VAL A 231 -8.54 6.97 0.94
C VAL A 231 -7.38 7.79 1.52
N GLU A 232 -7.36 8.00 2.83
CA GLU A 232 -6.37 8.89 3.45
C GLU A 232 -4.92 8.45 3.21
N PRO A 233 -4.55 7.15 3.30
CA PRO A 233 -3.19 6.70 3.00
C PRO A 233 -2.80 6.95 1.53
N LEU A 234 -3.73 6.76 0.58
CA LEU A 234 -3.49 7.03 -0.84
C LEU A 234 -3.24 8.52 -1.08
N ASP A 235 -4.07 9.39 -0.50
CA ASP A 235 -3.90 10.84 -0.62
C ASP A 235 -2.55 11.30 -0.07
N ARG A 236 -2.16 10.77 1.10
CA ARG A 236 -0.88 11.04 1.74
C ARG A 236 0.30 10.60 0.87
N MET A 237 0.28 9.39 0.33
CA MET A 237 1.32 8.87 -0.57
C MET A 237 1.57 9.81 -1.76
N PHE A 238 0.52 10.27 -2.43
CA PHE A 238 0.70 11.18 -3.58
C PHE A 238 1.31 12.53 -3.14
N ARG A 239 0.86 13.08 -2.01
CA ARG A 239 1.41 14.34 -1.47
C ARG A 239 2.87 14.21 -1.07
N GLU A 240 3.25 13.12 -0.41
CA GLU A 240 4.63 12.82 -0.05
C GLU A 240 5.54 12.69 -1.28
N ALA A 241 4.99 12.18 -2.38
CA ALA A 241 5.66 12.14 -3.67
C ALA A 241 5.72 13.51 -4.40
N GLY A 242 5.20 14.57 -3.79
CA GLY A 242 5.13 15.91 -4.37
C GLY A 242 4.13 16.04 -5.52
N LEU A 243 3.18 15.10 -5.64
CA LEU A 243 2.13 15.12 -6.64
C LEU A 243 0.84 15.66 -6.00
N ASN A 244 0.11 16.53 -6.71
CA ASN A 244 -1.18 17.04 -6.22
C ASN A 244 -2.31 16.04 -6.56
N PRO A 245 -2.95 15.41 -5.55
CA PRO A 245 -3.99 14.40 -5.75
C PRO A 245 -5.11 14.84 -6.70
N ASP A 246 -5.65 16.04 -6.52
CA ASP A 246 -6.82 16.51 -7.28
C ASP A 246 -6.48 16.68 -8.77
N THR A 247 -5.26 17.14 -9.07
CA THR A 247 -4.78 17.26 -10.46
C THR A 247 -4.58 15.90 -11.12
N LEU A 248 -4.10 14.90 -10.37
CA LEU A 248 -3.92 13.53 -10.86
C LEU A 248 -5.27 12.89 -11.16
N LEU A 249 -6.20 12.94 -10.21
CA LEU A 249 -7.54 12.40 -10.34
C LEU A 249 -8.26 13.00 -11.55
N THR A 250 -8.13 14.33 -11.74
CA THR A 250 -8.70 15.00 -12.90
C THR A 250 -8.07 14.53 -14.22
N ALA A 251 -6.75 14.35 -14.26
CA ALA A 251 -6.05 13.87 -15.45
C ALA A 251 -6.45 12.43 -15.79
N VAL A 252 -6.53 11.55 -14.80
CA VAL A 252 -7.00 10.17 -14.96
C VAL A 252 -8.45 10.16 -15.44
N ARG A 253 -9.34 10.93 -14.80
CA ARG A 253 -10.77 11.02 -15.17
C ARG A 253 -10.97 11.47 -16.62
N ARG A 254 -10.15 12.39 -17.15
CA ARG A 254 -10.21 12.80 -18.57
C ARG A 254 -9.76 11.69 -19.54
N GLY A 255 -8.77 10.90 -19.15
CA GLY A 255 -8.26 9.79 -19.97
C GLY A 255 -9.04 8.49 -19.80
N TYR A 256 -9.86 8.39 -18.75
CA TYR A 256 -10.66 7.22 -18.42
C TYR A 256 -12.07 7.37 -19.00
N SER A 257 -12.27 6.84 -20.21
CA SER A 257 -13.59 6.73 -20.85
C SER A 257 -14.15 5.29 -20.75
N GLY A 258 -13.85 4.59 -19.66
CA GLY A 258 -14.28 3.20 -19.47
C GLY A 258 -15.80 3.05 -19.46
N THR A 259 -16.29 1.90 -19.92
CA THR A 259 -17.70 1.50 -20.13
C THR A 259 -18.53 1.37 -18.84
N GLY A 260 -18.16 2.05 -17.76
CA GLY A 260 -18.89 2.08 -16.49
C GLY A 260 -19.72 3.35 -16.28
N GLY A 261 -19.49 4.41 -17.07
CA GLY A 261 -20.08 5.73 -16.84
C GLY A 261 -19.66 6.33 -15.49
N PRO A 262 -19.78 7.66 -15.29
CA PRO A 262 -19.78 8.20 -13.94
C PRO A 262 -20.91 7.51 -13.16
N LEU A 263 -20.65 7.12 -11.91
CA LEU A 263 -21.71 6.65 -11.01
C LEU A 263 -22.79 7.72 -11.02
N THR A 264 -23.93 7.43 -11.67
CA THR A 264 -24.97 8.42 -11.86
C THR A 264 -25.46 8.80 -10.48
N PRO A 265 -25.50 10.11 -10.14
CA PRO A 265 -25.95 10.52 -8.82
C PRO A 265 -27.36 9.98 -8.59
N LEU A 266 -27.54 9.31 -7.46
CA LEU A 266 -28.84 8.86 -7.01
C LEU A 266 -29.68 10.11 -6.75
N SER A 267 -30.67 10.32 -7.60
CA SER A 267 -31.66 11.39 -7.46
C SER A 267 -32.98 10.77 -7.02
N PHE A 268 -33.11 10.54 -5.71
CA PHE A 268 -34.40 10.22 -5.12
C PHE A 268 -35.19 11.53 -4.97
N SER A 269 -35.88 11.97 -6.01
CA SER A 269 -36.83 13.07 -5.87
C SER A 269 -38.00 12.94 -6.82
N THR A 270 -39.16 12.59 -6.27
CA THR A 270 -40.44 12.75 -6.96
C THR A 270 -41.31 13.83 -6.33
N ARG A 271 -41.15 14.21 -5.05
CA ARG A 271 -41.95 15.30 -4.42
C ARG A 271 -41.25 15.95 -3.20
N GLY A 272 -40.33 16.88 -3.45
CA GLY A 272 -39.96 17.95 -2.50
C GLY A 272 -38.99 17.60 -1.35
N ALA A 273 -38.03 18.51 -1.13
CA ALA A 273 -36.85 18.47 -0.25
C ALA A 273 -35.71 17.52 -0.70
N PRO A 274 -34.43 17.94 -0.55
CA PRO A 274 -33.30 17.04 -0.76
C PRO A 274 -33.32 15.96 0.32
N ASP A 275 -33.34 14.70 -0.12
CA ASP A 275 -33.24 13.55 0.77
C ASP A 275 -31.82 13.47 1.32
N ALA A 276 -31.66 13.56 2.65
CA ALA A 276 -30.36 13.55 3.30
C ALA A 276 -29.61 12.23 3.01
N ASP A 277 -30.36 11.13 2.89
CA ASP A 277 -29.82 9.81 2.62
C ASP A 277 -29.29 9.72 1.17
N ALA A 278 -29.95 10.39 0.22
CA ALA A 278 -29.47 10.50 -1.15
C ALA A 278 -28.16 11.28 -1.24
N ALA A 279 -28.01 12.36 -0.47
CA ALA A 279 -26.77 13.14 -0.43
C ALA A 279 -25.60 12.30 0.11
N ARG A 280 -25.82 11.57 1.22
CA ARG A 280 -24.83 10.67 1.80
C ARG A 280 -24.45 9.52 0.88
N ALA A 281 -25.44 8.92 0.21
CA ALA A 281 -25.18 7.88 -0.78
C ALA A 281 -24.31 8.40 -1.95
N ASN A 282 -24.58 9.62 -2.42
CA ASN A 282 -23.76 10.24 -3.46
C ASN A 282 -22.32 10.53 -2.98
N GLU A 283 -22.11 10.96 -1.74
CA GLU A 283 -20.77 11.14 -1.17
C GLU A 283 -19.97 9.83 -1.13
N ILE A 284 -20.62 8.72 -0.78
CA ILE A 284 -19.98 7.40 -0.78
C ILE A 284 -19.64 6.95 -2.20
N LEU A 285 -20.56 7.14 -3.16
CA LEU A 285 -20.31 6.83 -4.57
C LEU A 285 -19.13 7.64 -5.12
N ASP A 286 -19.06 8.93 -4.81
CA ASP A 286 -17.93 9.79 -5.16
C ASP A 286 -16.63 9.32 -4.50
N GLY A 287 -16.71 8.89 -3.24
CA GLY A 287 -15.60 8.28 -2.53
C GLY A 287 -15.06 7.02 -3.22
N LEU A 288 -15.96 6.13 -3.64
CA LEU A 288 -15.60 4.89 -4.34
C LEU A 288 -14.96 5.15 -5.70
N ASP A 289 -15.52 6.07 -6.49
CA ASP A 289 -14.91 6.53 -7.73
C ASP A 289 -13.50 7.07 -7.47
N ARG A 290 -13.35 7.87 -6.40
CA ARG A 290 -12.06 8.42 -5.99
C ARG A 290 -11.03 7.34 -5.66
N ILE A 291 -11.40 6.25 -4.97
CA ILE A 291 -10.48 5.12 -4.71
C ILE A 291 -10.04 4.49 -6.02
N ASN A 292 -10.96 4.20 -6.93
CA ASN A 292 -10.62 3.58 -8.20
C ASN A 292 -9.69 4.48 -9.04
N LEU A 293 -9.95 5.79 -9.06
CA LEU A 293 -9.09 6.77 -9.71
C LEU A 293 -7.70 6.84 -9.07
N TYR A 294 -7.59 6.79 -7.73
CA TYR A 294 -6.30 6.72 -7.05
C TYR A 294 -5.52 5.45 -7.40
N ARG A 295 -6.19 4.30 -7.47
CA ARG A 295 -5.56 3.04 -7.88
C ARG A 295 -4.96 3.17 -9.28
N ILE A 296 -5.74 3.68 -10.23
CA ILE A 296 -5.27 3.90 -11.60
C ILE A 296 -4.12 4.91 -11.61
N ALA A 297 -4.20 6.01 -10.86
CA ALA A 297 -3.12 6.98 -10.76
C ALA A 297 -1.82 6.36 -10.18
N ALA A 298 -1.94 5.44 -9.22
CA ALA A 298 -0.81 4.79 -8.57
C ALA A 298 -0.13 3.74 -9.47
N GLU A 299 -0.85 3.18 -10.43
CA GLU A 299 -0.27 2.33 -11.48
C GLU A 299 0.55 3.16 -12.48
N ARG A 300 0.20 4.43 -12.68
CA ARG A 300 0.79 5.34 -13.67
C ARG A 300 1.89 6.26 -13.14
N ALA A 301 2.16 6.26 -11.84
CA ALA A 301 3.26 6.97 -11.20
C ALA A 301 4.30 5.99 -10.63
N PRO A 302 5.61 6.34 -10.63
CA PRO A 302 6.72 5.40 -10.43
C PRO A 302 6.95 5.00 -8.96
N PHE A 303 5.91 4.49 -8.31
CA PHE A 303 5.92 4.04 -6.91
C PHE A 303 6.55 2.66 -6.72
N ALA A 304 6.66 1.84 -7.78
CA ALA A 304 7.22 0.50 -7.66
C ALA A 304 8.76 0.49 -7.68
N MET A 305 9.34 -0.51 -7.05
CA MET A 305 10.78 -0.78 -7.10
C MET A 305 11.22 -1.32 -8.47
N PRO A 306 12.29 -0.76 -9.09
CA PRO A 306 12.78 -1.23 -10.39
C PRO A 306 13.56 -2.55 -10.32
N VAL A 307 14.01 -2.96 -9.13
CA VAL A 307 14.73 -4.21 -8.86
C VAL A 307 14.01 -4.96 -7.74
N ARG A 308 13.55 -6.18 -8.03
CA ARG A 308 12.81 -7.03 -7.07
C ARG A 308 13.70 -8.08 -6.39
N ASP A 309 14.77 -8.50 -7.07
CA ASP A 309 15.75 -9.43 -6.51
C ASP A 309 16.58 -8.75 -5.42
N SER A 310 17.35 -9.53 -4.66
CA SER A 310 18.29 -8.99 -3.68
C SER A 310 19.28 -8.01 -4.34
N PHE A 311 19.29 -6.77 -3.85
CA PHE A 311 20.17 -5.71 -4.35
C PHE A 311 20.80 -4.95 -3.17
N ARG A 312 21.90 -4.27 -3.45
CA ARG A 312 22.52 -3.31 -2.52
C ARG A 312 22.27 -1.90 -3.02
N TYR A 313 21.70 -1.05 -2.16
CA TYR A 313 21.69 0.39 -2.40
C TYR A 313 23.12 0.93 -2.32
N THR A 314 23.69 1.36 -3.44
CA THR A 314 25.10 1.77 -3.50
C THR A 314 25.27 3.26 -3.43
N SER A 315 24.33 4.03 -3.99
CA SER A 315 24.47 5.48 -3.99
C SER A 315 23.15 6.21 -4.27
N GLY A 316 22.94 7.33 -3.58
CA GLY A 316 21.70 8.11 -3.66
C GLY A 316 21.75 9.31 -4.60
N PHE A 317 20.58 9.91 -4.81
CA PHE A 317 20.41 11.19 -5.48
C PHE A 317 21.07 12.32 -4.69
N GLY A 318 21.73 13.25 -5.38
CA GLY A 318 22.32 14.46 -4.76
C GLY A 318 23.76 14.74 -5.16
N MET A 319 24.35 15.76 -4.54
CA MET A 319 25.71 16.23 -4.84
C MET A 319 26.76 15.26 -4.29
N ARG A 320 27.71 14.84 -5.12
CA ARG A 320 28.83 13.96 -4.74
C ARG A 320 30.12 14.43 -5.41
N TRP A 321 31.19 14.63 -4.64
CA TRP A 321 32.52 14.94 -5.20
C TRP A 321 32.49 16.11 -6.20
N GLY A 322 31.67 17.14 -5.93
CA GLY A 322 31.49 18.31 -6.80
C GLY A 322 30.62 18.07 -8.04
N ARG A 323 29.94 16.92 -8.17
CA ARG A 323 29.04 16.60 -9.28
C ARG A 323 27.68 16.10 -8.80
N MET A 324 26.63 16.61 -9.43
CA MET A 324 25.26 16.16 -9.18
C MET A 324 25.05 14.74 -9.72
N HIS A 325 24.54 13.85 -8.87
CA HIS A 325 23.99 12.58 -9.30
C HIS A 325 22.47 12.67 -9.45
N ASN A 326 22.00 12.43 -10.67
CA ASN A 326 20.63 12.66 -11.08
C ASN A 326 19.66 11.50 -10.78
N GLY A 327 20.14 10.43 -10.15
CA GLY A 327 19.35 9.23 -9.89
C GLY A 327 19.72 8.52 -8.61
N THR A 328 19.46 7.22 -8.55
CA THR A 328 19.83 6.29 -7.48
C THR A 328 20.44 5.04 -8.09
N ASP A 329 21.47 4.51 -7.44
CA ASP A 329 22.24 3.37 -7.92
C ASP A 329 21.94 2.12 -7.08
N PHE A 330 21.55 1.04 -7.75
CA PHE A 330 21.24 -0.27 -7.17
C PHE A 330 22.16 -1.34 -7.75
N ALA A 331 22.99 -1.98 -6.93
CA ALA A 331 23.91 -3.02 -7.39
C ALA A 331 23.36 -4.43 -7.15
N ALA A 332 23.44 -5.25 -8.18
CA ALA A 332 23.15 -6.68 -8.18
C ALA A 332 23.99 -7.34 -9.31
N PRO A 333 24.04 -8.67 -9.40
CA PRO A 333 24.74 -9.36 -10.49
C PRO A 333 24.28 -8.92 -11.89
N ILE A 334 25.17 -9.00 -12.88
CA ILE A 334 24.82 -8.80 -14.28
C ILE A 334 23.72 -9.81 -14.66
N GLY A 335 22.68 -9.33 -15.35
CA GLY A 335 21.55 -10.17 -15.75
C GLY A 335 20.34 -10.08 -14.82
N THR A 336 20.47 -9.47 -13.63
CA THR A 336 19.33 -9.25 -12.71
C THR A 336 18.19 -8.54 -13.45
N PRO A 337 16.95 -9.06 -13.42
CA PRO A 337 15.80 -8.45 -14.08
C PRO A 337 15.50 -7.03 -13.57
N ILE A 338 15.25 -6.12 -14.52
CA ILE A 338 14.84 -4.73 -14.27
C ILE A 338 13.38 -4.59 -14.71
N TYR A 339 12.57 -3.94 -13.87
CA TYR A 339 11.14 -3.80 -14.06
C TYR A 339 10.72 -2.33 -14.24
N ALA A 340 9.69 -2.10 -15.06
CA ALA A 340 9.04 -0.80 -15.16
C ALA A 340 8.39 -0.42 -13.82
N THR A 341 8.59 0.81 -13.39
CA THR A 341 8.11 1.28 -12.07
C THR A 341 6.71 1.85 -12.11
N ALA A 342 6.17 2.06 -13.31
CA ALA A 342 4.81 2.49 -13.61
C ALA A 342 4.43 2.14 -15.05
N ASP A 343 3.13 2.20 -15.34
CA ASP A 343 2.59 2.14 -16.69
C ASP A 343 3.12 3.30 -17.53
N GLY A 344 3.45 3.04 -18.80
CA GLY A 344 3.98 4.08 -19.68
C GLY A 344 4.27 3.62 -21.09
N VAL A 345 4.93 4.50 -21.85
CA VAL A 345 5.38 4.23 -23.22
C VAL A 345 6.89 4.40 -23.28
N VAL A 346 7.58 3.42 -23.86
CA VAL A 346 9.02 3.49 -24.08
C VAL A 346 9.32 4.56 -25.14
N ILE A 347 10.02 5.61 -24.76
CA ILE A 347 10.39 6.72 -25.66
C ILE A 347 11.83 6.60 -26.17
N GLU A 348 12.67 5.82 -25.48
CA GLU A 348 14.05 5.54 -25.90
C GLU A 348 14.47 4.16 -25.41
N ALA A 349 15.10 3.38 -26.28
CA ALA A 349 15.61 2.06 -25.97
C ALA A 349 16.86 1.80 -26.85
N GLY A 350 18.05 2.03 -26.30
CA GLY A 350 19.27 1.94 -27.09
C GLY A 350 20.52 2.40 -26.36
N TRP A 351 21.56 2.74 -27.13
CA TRP A 351 22.81 3.25 -26.57
C TRP A 351 22.76 4.77 -26.40
N ALA A 352 23.06 5.25 -25.20
CA ALA A 352 23.16 6.66 -24.85
C ALA A 352 24.52 6.97 -24.23
N SER A 353 25.17 8.04 -24.70
CA SER A 353 26.50 8.44 -24.21
C SER A 353 26.51 8.63 -22.69
N GLY A 354 27.50 8.06 -22.01
CA GLY A 354 27.61 8.06 -20.55
C GLY A 354 26.71 7.04 -19.84
N TYR A 355 25.45 6.90 -20.25
CA TYR A 355 24.49 5.95 -19.66
C TYR A 355 24.66 4.50 -20.15
N GLY A 356 25.31 4.28 -21.29
CA GLY A 356 25.41 2.95 -21.91
C GLY A 356 24.08 2.53 -22.53
N ARG A 357 23.67 1.28 -22.34
CA ARG A 357 22.33 0.84 -22.73
C ARG A 357 21.30 1.45 -21.78
N LEU A 358 20.36 2.19 -22.34
CA LEU A 358 19.40 3.01 -21.65
C LEU A 358 17.98 2.70 -22.15
N ILE A 359 17.05 2.61 -21.20
CA ILE A 359 15.61 2.67 -21.46
C ILE A 359 15.07 3.95 -20.83
N LYS A 360 14.27 4.71 -21.57
CA LYS A 360 13.47 5.83 -21.05
C LYS A 360 11.99 5.53 -21.25
N ILE A 361 11.20 5.73 -20.21
CA ILE A 361 9.77 5.47 -20.24
C ILE A 361 9.05 6.76 -19.86
N GLN A 362 8.17 7.21 -20.75
CA GLN A 362 7.27 8.31 -20.48
C GLN A 362 6.02 7.76 -19.79
N HIS A 363 5.76 8.26 -18.59
CA HIS A 363 4.57 7.97 -17.81
C HIS A 363 3.58 9.14 -17.92
N GLU A 364 2.43 9.02 -17.26
CA GLU A 364 1.53 10.16 -17.10
C GLU A 364 2.13 11.24 -16.18
N PHE A 365 1.39 12.34 -16.04
CA PHE A 365 1.72 13.45 -15.13
C PHE A 365 3.07 14.13 -15.42
N GLY A 366 3.60 13.98 -16.65
CA GLY A 366 4.87 14.56 -17.06
C GLY A 366 6.09 13.90 -16.41
N ILE A 367 5.94 12.65 -15.97
CA ILE A 367 6.99 11.87 -15.31
C ILE A 367 7.71 10.99 -16.34
N GLU A 368 9.03 11.03 -16.34
CA GLU A 368 9.89 10.15 -17.12
C GLU A 368 10.78 9.34 -16.18
N THR A 369 10.92 8.04 -16.43
CA THR A 369 11.91 7.20 -15.74
C THR A 369 13.02 6.77 -16.68
N ARG A 370 14.22 6.59 -16.11
CA ARG A 370 15.41 6.15 -16.85
C ARG A 370 16.06 4.94 -16.20
N TYR A 371 16.44 3.98 -17.02
CA TYR A 371 17.10 2.74 -16.60
C TYR A 371 18.39 2.57 -17.39
N ALA A 372 19.53 2.86 -16.76
CA ALA A 372 20.82 2.91 -17.42
C ALA A 372 21.77 1.78 -17.01
N HIS A 373 22.93 1.73 -17.68
CA HIS A 373 23.98 0.73 -17.53
C HIS A 373 23.54 -0.70 -17.82
N LEU A 374 22.45 -0.89 -18.58
CA LEU A 374 21.84 -2.19 -18.81
C LEU A 374 22.78 -3.15 -19.56
N ASN A 375 22.62 -4.45 -19.30
CA ASN A 375 23.25 -5.50 -20.09
C ASN A 375 22.37 -5.85 -21.30
N GLN A 376 21.06 -5.95 -21.11
CA GLN A 376 20.14 -6.29 -22.19
C GLN A 376 18.88 -5.41 -22.09
N ILE A 377 18.41 -4.94 -23.24
CA ILE A 377 17.14 -4.25 -23.40
C ILE A 377 16.13 -5.27 -23.94
N ARG A 378 14.94 -5.33 -23.34
CA ARG A 378 13.89 -6.31 -23.68
C ARG A 378 12.63 -5.68 -24.28
N VAL A 379 12.65 -4.37 -24.48
CA VAL A 379 11.52 -3.57 -24.99
C VAL A 379 11.97 -2.71 -26.15
N SER A 380 11.01 -2.27 -26.97
CA SER A 380 11.25 -1.43 -28.14
C SER A 380 10.64 -0.03 -27.97
N VAL A 381 11.18 0.96 -28.71
CA VAL A 381 10.60 2.32 -28.74
C VAL A 381 9.16 2.25 -29.25
N GLY A 382 8.24 2.95 -28.58
CA GLY A 382 6.80 2.94 -28.87
C GLY A 382 6.02 1.84 -28.14
N GLU A 383 6.69 0.89 -27.49
CA GLU A 383 6.05 -0.16 -26.71
C GLU A 383 5.37 0.40 -25.46
N ARG A 384 4.11 0.00 -25.23
CA ARG A 384 3.42 0.24 -23.96
C ARG A 384 3.87 -0.79 -22.95
N VAL A 385 4.30 -0.33 -21.79
CA VAL A 385 4.69 -1.20 -20.68
C VAL A 385 3.77 -1.03 -19.49
N SER A 386 3.56 -2.10 -18.76
CA SER A 386 2.82 -2.08 -17.49
C SER A 386 3.76 -2.03 -16.29
N ARG A 387 3.29 -1.47 -15.17
CA ARG A 387 3.99 -1.50 -13.88
C ARG A 387 4.38 -2.93 -13.52
N GLY A 388 5.66 -3.16 -13.25
CA GLY A 388 6.19 -4.48 -12.93
C GLY A 388 6.52 -5.36 -14.14
N GLN A 389 6.37 -4.89 -15.37
CA GLN A 389 6.84 -5.59 -16.57
C GLN A 389 8.38 -5.58 -16.60
N ARG A 390 9.01 -6.73 -16.91
CA ARG A 390 10.45 -6.81 -17.11
C ARG A 390 10.83 -6.09 -18.41
N ILE A 391 11.63 -5.04 -18.31
CA ILE A 391 12.01 -4.18 -19.44
C ILE A 391 13.45 -4.38 -19.89
N GLY A 392 14.30 -4.94 -19.03
CA GLY A 392 15.71 -5.13 -19.31
C GLY A 392 16.41 -5.90 -18.20
N ASP A 393 17.72 -6.00 -18.31
CA ASP A 393 18.57 -6.70 -17.36
C ASP A 393 19.75 -5.81 -16.93
N MET A 394 20.09 -5.87 -15.64
CA MET A 394 21.18 -5.11 -15.05
C MET A 394 22.50 -5.42 -15.74
N GLY A 395 23.36 -4.41 -15.88
CA GLY A 395 24.66 -4.57 -16.50
C GLY A 395 25.72 -3.64 -15.96
N ASN A 396 26.72 -3.40 -16.80
CA ASN A 396 27.86 -2.54 -16.52
C ASN A 396 28.27 -1.75 -17.78
N SER A 397 27.30 -1.36 -18.62
CA SER A 397 27.58 -0.68 -19.89
C SER A 397 27.74 0.84 -19.71
N GLY A 398 28.38 1.52 -20.67
CA GLY A 398 28.61 2.97 -20.59
C GLY A 398 29.66 3.34 -19.54
N ARG A 399 29.48 4.49 -18.88
CA ARG A 399 30.41 4.95 -17.83
C ARG A 399 29.95 4.43 -16.47
N SER A 400 30.36 3.20 -16.16
CA SER A 400 30.05 2.50 -14.92
C SER A 400 31.33 1.93 -14.29
N THR A 401 31.41 1.90 -12.95
CA THR A 401 32.55 1.35 -12.20
C THR A 401 32.33 -0.10 -11.74
N GLY A 402 31.15 -0.66 -11.96
CA GLY A 402 30.79 -2.03 -11.60
C GLY A 402 29.30 -2.31 -11.86
N PRO A 403 28.85 -3.57 -11.82
CA PRO A 403 27.46 -3.92 -12.12
C PRO A 403 26.44 -3.20 -11.22
N HIS A 404 25.60 -2.36 -11.84
CA HIS A 404 24.50 -1.67 -11.16
C HIS A 404 23.45 -1.16 -12.16
N LEU A 405 22.24 -0.91 -11.65
CA LEU A 405 21.24 -0.07 -12.28
C LEU A 405 21.42 1.37 -11.80
N HIS A 406 21.58 2.30 -12.73
CA HIS A 406 21.37 3.71 -12.45
C HIS A 406 19.93 4.09 -12.85
N TYR A 407 19.13 4.46 -11.86
CA TYR A 407 17.71 4.75 -12.00
C TYR A 407 17.42 6.23 -11.76
N GLU A 408 16.79 6.92 -12.71
CA GLU A 408 16.34 8.30 -12.54
C GLU A 408 14.81 8.39 -12.60
N VAL A 409 14.26 9.32 -11.81
CA VAL A 409 12.91 9.85 -12.00
C VAL A 409 13.04 11.32 -12.37
N ARG A 410 12.31 11.75 -13.40
CA ARG A 410 12.33 13.13 -13.88
C ARG A 410 10.92 13.66 -14.01
N VAL A 411 10.68 14.86 -13.51
CA VAL A 411 9.38 15.54 -13.59
C VAL A 411 9.54 16.82 -14.40
N GLY A 412 8.79 16.96 -15.48
CA GLY A 412 8.96 18.11 -16.40
C GLY A 412 10.39 18.23 -16.93
N GLY A 413 11.07 17.08 -17.15
CA GLY A 413 12.45 17.00 -17.61
C GLY A 413 13.53 17.25 -16.54
N ARG A 414 13.18 17.62 -15.30
CA ARG A 414 14.13 17.84 -14.21
C ARG A 414 14.30 16.57 -13.35
N PRO A 415 15.54 16.15 -13.03
CA PRO A 415 15.75 14.97 -12.20
C PRO A 415 15.37 15.26 -10.76
N VAL A 416 14.66 14.33 -10.13
CA VAL A 416 14.21 14.38 -8.75
C VAL A 416 14.67 13.12 -8.01
N ASN A 417 14.68 13.15 -6.68
CA ASN A 417 15.11 11.99 -5.90
C ASN A 417 14.13 10.81 -6.10
N PRO A 418 14.57 9.69 -6.72
CA PRO A 418 13.70 8.54 -6.98
C PRO A 418 13.14 7.90 -5.70
N MET A 419 13.88 8.00 -4.59
CA MET A 419 13.47 7.39 -3.31
C MET A 419 12.28 8.09 -2.65
N ILE A 420 11.88 9.28 -3.13
CA ILE A 420 10.65 9.93 -2.68
C ILE A 420 9.42 9.14 -3.16
N TYR A 421 9.42 8.73 -4.43
CA TYR A 421 8.34 7.94 -5.01
C TYR A 421 8.33 6.51 -4.46
N ILE A 422 9.49 5.85 -4.47
CA ILE A 422 9.58 4.46 -4.01
C ILE A 422 9.10 4.30 -2.57
N ARG A 423 9.49 5.20 -1.66
CA ARG A 423 9.10 5.09 -0.24
C ARG A 423 7.63 5.38 -0.03
N ALA A 424 7.10 6.43 -0.67
CA ALA A 424 5.67 6.73 -0.60
C ALA A 424 4.81 5.54 -1.05
N GLY A 425 5.25 4.80 -2.07
CA GLY A 425 4.58 3.58 -2.52
C GLY A 425 4.61 2.43 -1.51
N GLN A 426 5.73 2.24 -0.80
CA GLN A 426 5.91 1.16 0.18
C GLN A 426 5.05 1.31 1.44
N ASP A 427 4.65 2.54 1.77
CA ASP A 427 3.82 2.81 2.94
C ASP A 427 2.32 2.54 2.67
N VAL A 428 1.96 2.22 1.43
CA VAL A 428 0.56 1.98 1.01
C VAL A 428 0.34 0.62 0.33
N PHE A 429 1.33 0.09 -0.42
CA PHE A 429 1.20 -1.14 -1.22
C PHE A 429 2.09 -2.28 -0.75
#